data_AF-A0A0F9MDN7-F1
#
_entry.id   AF-A0A0F9MDN7-F1
#
_cell.length_a   1.000
_cell.length_b   1.000
_cell.length_c   1.000
_cell.angle_alpha   90.00
_cell.angle_beta   90.00
_cell.angle_gamma   90.00
#
_symmetry.space_group_name_H-M   'P 1'
#
loop_
_entity.id
_entity.type
_entity.pdbx_description
1 polymer ?
#
loop_
_entity_poly.entity_id
_entity_poly.type
_entity_poly.pdbx_seq_one_letter_code
_entity_poly.pdbx_strand_id
1 'polypeptide(L)'
;IASMLPKVATGTALKTMLQVKIGAIHKFKVVEWGISFDASAAAVPIQCELIETGTVFATVTAHVTTGIHRVGDPDENDPVGTQIIVGTAATGYTATAEGTVTATRLFDAQLVQPTGGYVKQWPLGREPVVNHDAALRIRVLAPVDVDCECYVEIEL
;
A
#
# COMPACT_ATOMS: atom_id res chain seq x y z
N ILE A 1 9.35 -6.94 -4.23
CA ILE A 1 8.13 -7.05 -5.09
C ILE A 1 7.47 -5.68 -5.13
N ALA A 2 7.22 -5.13 -6.33
CA ALA A 2 6.55 -3.85 -6.54
C ALA A 2 5.17 -4.07 -7.18
N SER A 3 4.10 -3.53 -6.59
CA SER A 3 2.78 -3.46 -7.22
C SER A 3 2.51 -2.02 -7.66
N MET A 4 2.65 -1.73 -8.96
CA MET A 4 2.20 -0.47 -9.54
C MET A 4 0.71 -0.61 -9.87
N LEU A 5 -0.11 0.26 -9.29
CA LEU A 5 -1.54 0.26 -9.54
C LEU A 5 -1.92 1.17 -10.72
N PRO A 6 -3.01 0.86 -11.44
CA PRO A 6 -3.67 1.88 -12.25
C PRO A 6 -4.07 3.04 -11.34
N LYS A 7 -4.21 4.24 -11.91
CA LYS A 7 -4.76 5.40 -11.21
C LYS A 7 -6.04 5.04 -10.47
N VAL A 8 -6.08 5.34 -9.18
CA VAL A 8 -7.23 5.06 -8.32
C VAL A 8 -7.76 6.35 -7.70
N ALA A 9 -9.07 6.55 -7.83
CA ALA A 9 -9.80 7.63 -7.17
C ALA A 9 -9.68 7.55 -5.64
N THR A 10 -9.15 8.61 -5.05
CA THR A 10 -9.07 8.84 -3.60
C THR A 10 -10.46 9.10 -3.02
N GLY A 11 -10.53 9.58 -1.78
CA GLY A 11 -11.78 9.96 -1.15
C GLY A 11 -11.60 11.14 -0.19
N THR A 12 -12.72 11.82 0.05
CA THR A 12 -12.88 12.82 1.14
C THR A 12 -13.03 12.20 2.54
N ALA A 13 -13.10 10.87 2.61
CA ALA A 13 -12.90 10.07 3.81
C ALA A 13 -11.60 9.27 3.67
N LEU A 14 -10.98 8.95 4.81
CA LEU A 14 -9.74 8.17 4.85
C LEU A 14 -9.98 6.79 4.19
N LYS A 15 -9.24 6.52 3.12
CA LYS A 15 -9.45 5.35 2.26
C LYS A 15 -8.14 4.63 1.98
N THR A 16 -8.18 3.30 2.03
CA THR A 16 -7.07 2.42 1.66
C THR A 16 -6.97 2.37 0.14
N MET A 17 -5.85 2.84 -0.39
CA MET A 17 -5.55 2.87 -1.83
C MET A 17 -4.90 1.57 -2.29
N LEU A 18 -4.00 1.04 -1.45
CA LEU A 18 -3.33 -0.25 -1.63
C LEU A 18 -3.29 -0.99 -0.30
N GLN A 19 -3.65 -2.27 -0.33
CA GLN A 19 -3.52 -3.20 0.79
C GLN A 19 -2.65 -4.38 0.36
N VAL A 20 -1.68 -4.75 1.20
CA VAL A 20 -0.83 -5.93 1.00
C VAL A 20 -0.93 -6.87 2.19
N LYS A 21 -1.22 -8.14 1.89
CA LYS A 21 -1.25 -9.24 2.85
C LYS A 21 -0.44 -10.41 2.31
N ILE A 22 0.43 -10.94 3.16
CA ILE A 22 1.16 -12.17 2.88
C ILE A 22 0.61 -13.34 3.71
N GLY A 23 1.08 -14.54 3.40
CA GLY A 23 0.73 -15.77 4.10
C GLY A 23 0.82 -15.66 5.62
N ALA A 24 -0.10 -16.33 6.32
CA ALA A 24 -0.33 -16.20 7.77
C ALA A 24 0.88 -16.51 8.68
N ILE A 25 1.94 -17.11 8.14
CA ILE A 25 3.13 -17.50 8.91
C ILE A 25 4.36 -16.62 8.62
N HIS A 26 4.25 -15.71 7.67
CA HIS A 26 5.37 -14.89 7.22
C HIS A 26 5.26 -13.45 7.72
N LYS A 27 6.41 -12.83 7.96
CA LYS A 27 6.56 -11.37 8.12
C LYS A 27 7.25 -10.84 6.87
N PHE A 28 7.13 -9.54 6.61
CA PHE A 28 7.83 -8.92 5.50
C PHE A 28 8.34 -7.54 5.87
N LYS A 29 9.41 -7.10 5.20
CA LYS A 29 9.95 -5.76 5.34
C LYS A 29 9.43 -4.87 4.23
N VAL A 30 9.22 -3.60 4.53
CA VAL A 30 8.97 -2.56 3.51
C VAL A 30 10.28 -1.89 3.16
N VAL A 31 10.74 -2.10 1.93
CA VAL A 31 11.98 -1.52 1.41
C VAL A 31 11.73 -0.10 0.94
N GLU A 32 10.61 0.11 0.25
CA GLU A 32 10.23 1.40 -0.32
C GLU A 32 8.71 1.54 -0.38
N TRP A 33 8.21 2.77 -0.31
CA TRP A 33 6.87 3.10 -0.76
C TRP A 33 6.86 4.43 -1.51
N GLY A 34 5.89 4.58 -2.39
CA GLY A 34 5.69 5.83 -3.09
C GLY A 34 4.23 6.08 -3.44
N ILE A 35 3.92 7.36 -3.63
CA ILE A 35 2.60 7.86 -4.02
C ILE A 35 2.71 9.16 -4.79
N SER A 36 1.85 9.35 -5.79
CA SER A 36 1.70 10.58 -6.56
C SER A 36 0.24 10.82 -6.95
N PHE A 37 -0.08 12.05 -7.34
CA PHE A 37 -1.43 12.52 -7.64
C PHE A 37 -1.48 13.25 -8.97
N ASP A 38 -2.66 13.34 -9.57
CA ASP A 38 -2.89 14.07 -10.83
C ASP A 38 -3.85 15.27 -10.68
N ALA A 39 -3.66 16.02 -9.61
CA ALA A 39 -4.51 17.14 -9.26
C ALA A 39 -3.86 18.51 -9.55
N SER A 40 -4.62 19.58 -9.31
CA SER A 40 -4.15 20.96 -9.53
C SER A 40 -3.07 21.37 -8.53
N ALA A 41 -2.09 22.16 -8.98
CA ALA A 41 -1.02 22.72 -8.14
C ALA A 41 -1.53 23.66 -7.03
N ALA A 42 -2.71 24.26 -7.20
CA ALA A 42 -3.32 25.16 -6.21
C ALA A 42 -4.15 24.43 -5.14
N ALA A 43 -4.25 23.10 -5.20
CA ALA A 43 -5.03 22.32 -4.24
C ALA A 43 -4.28 22.15 -2.91
N VAL A 44 -5.05 21.89 -1.84
CA VAL A 44 -4.51 21.64 -0.50
C VAL A 44 -3.73 20.30 -0.52
N PRO A 45 -2.57 20.21 0.15
CA PRO A 45 -1.81 18.96 0.25
C PRO A 45 -2.66 17.79 0.76
N ILE A 46 -2.40 16.61 0.22
CA ILE A 46 -3.14 15.38 0.47
C ILE A 46 -2.46 14.58 1.57
N GLN A 47 -3.23 14.16 2.58
CA GLN A 47 -2.70 13.36 3.67
C GLN A 47 -2.54 11.91 3.21
N CYS A 48 -1.31 11.42 3.28
CA CYS A 48 -0.93 10.06 2.92
C CYS A 48 -0.27 9.37 4.11
N GLU A 49 -0.60 8.12 4.36
CA GLU A 49 0.03 7.35 5.43
C GLU A 49 0.29 5.91 4.99
N LEU A 50 1.44 5.41 5.42
CA LEU A 50 1.79 4.01 5.36
C LEU A 50 1.66 3.42 6.76
N ILE A 51 0.74 2.46 6.90
CA ILE A 51 0.43 1.84 8.18
C ILE A 51 0.39 0.33 8.08
N GLU A 52 0.60 -0.33 9.21
CA GLU A 52 0.15 -1.69 9.44
C GLU A 52 -1.17 -1.67 10.20
N THR A 53 -2.12 -2.51 9.78
CA THR A 53 -3.32 -2.85 10.55
C THR A 53 -3.24 -4.29 11.00
N GLY A 54 -3.77 -4.60 12.19
CA GLY A 54 -3.91 -5.98 12.68
C GLY A 54 -4.84 -6.84 11.81
N THR A 55 -5.62 -7.72 12.43
CA THR A 55 -6.44 -8.72 11.71
C THR A 55 -7.71 -8.17 11.03
N VAL A 56 -7.96 -6.87 11.13
CA VAL A 56 -9.06 -6.20 10.41
C VAL A 56 -8.48 -5.69 9.11
N PHE A 57 -9.04 -6.14 7.98
CA PHE A 57 -8.65 -5.75 6.61
C PHE A 57 -9.74 -4.91 5.94
N ALA A 58 -9.35 -4.05 5.01
CA ALA A 58 -10.31 -3.39 4.13
C ALA A 58 -10.88 -4.40 3.14
N THR A 59 -12.12 -4.16 2.71
CA THR A 59 -12.69 -4.77 1.51
C THR A 59 -12.15 -4.01 0.31
N VAL A 60 -11.33 -4.66 -0.51
CA VAL A 60 -10.64 -4.08 -1.66
C VAL A 60 -11.04 -4.76 -2.96
N THR A 61 -10.76 -4.11 -4.08
CA THR A 61 -10.70 -4.77 -5.38
C THR A 61 -9.46 -5.66 -5.39
N ALA A 62 -9.65 -6.98 -5.56
CA ALA A 62 -8.54 -7.93 -5.51
C ALA A 62 -7.52 -7.63 -6.62
N HIS A 63 -6.23 -7.71 -6.29
CA HIS A 63 -5.18 -7.61 -7.30
C HIS A 63 -5.18 -8.86 -8.18
N VAL A 64 -4.74 -8.71 -9.43
CA VAL A 64 -4.34 -9.85 -10.26
C VAL A 64 -2.89 -10.21 -9.97
N THR A 65 -2.58 -11.51 -9.84
CA THR A 65 -1.21 -11.97 -9.53
C THR A 65 -0.17 -11.41 -10.52
N THR A 66 -0.54 -11.24 -11.79
CA THR A 66 0.35 -10.73 -12.84
C THR A 66 0.70 -9.25 -12.74
N GLY A 67 -0.05 -8.46 -11.95
CA GLY A 67 0.28 -7.05 -11.71
C GLY A 67 1.15 -6.84 -10.47
N ILE A 68 1.61 -7.92 -9.86
CA ILE A 68 2.57 -7.91 -8.77
C ILE A 68 3.92 -8.29 -9.37
N HIS A 69 4.88 -7.37 -9.32
CA HIS A 69 6.13 -7.51 -10.05
C HIS A 69 7.29 -7.87 -9.14
N ARG A 70 8.11 -8.81 -9.63
CA ARG A 70 9.40 -9.10 -9.02
C ARG A 70 10.41 -8.02 -9.41
N VAL A 71 11.20 -7.58 -8.43
CA VAL A 71 12.22 -6.51 -8.61
C VAL A 71 13.65 -7.04 -8.39
N GLY A 72 13.79 -8.22 -7.76
CA GLY A 72 15.07 -8.90 -7.56
C GLY A 72 15.55 -9.69 -8.79
N ASP A 73 16.47 -10.64 -8.56
CA ASP A 73 16.94 -11.63 -9.55
C ASP A 73 15.75 -12.18 -10.37
N PRO A 74 15.79 -12.45 -11.68
CA PRO A 74 14.68 -13.13 -12.36
C PRO A 74 14.61 -14.64 -12.12
N ASP A 75 15.69 -15.29 -11.64
CA ASP A 75 15.87 -16.75 -11.65
C ASP A 75 15.60 -17.47 -10.31
N GLU A 76 15.49 -16.74 -9.19
CA GLU A 76 15.06 -17.34 -7.90
C GLU A 76 13.59 -17.78 -7.94
N ASN A 77 13.14 -18.55 -6.95
CA ASN A 77 11.74 -18.98 -6.85
C ASN A 77 10.79 -17.79 -6.74
N ASP A 78 9.65 -17.84 -7.44
CA ASP A 78 8.63 -16.79 -7.42
C ASP A 78 7.76 -16.88 -6.15
N PRO A 79 7.88 -15.93 -5.20
CA PRO A 79 7.02 -15.90 -4.02
C PRO A 79 5.65 -15.27 -4.30
N VAL A 80 5.42 -14.60 -5.45
CA VAL A 80 4.18 -13.87 -5.75
C VAL A 80 2.98 -14.82 -5.83
N GLY A 81 3.15 -15.99 -6.42
CA GLY A 81 2.09 -17.01 -6.52
C GLY A 81 1.89 -17.87 -5.27
N THR A 82 2.81 -17.83 -4.30
CA THR A 82 2.85 -18.77 -3.17
C THR A 82 2.75 -18.11 -1.80
N GLN A 83 3.20 -16.87 -1.66
CA GLN A 83 3.28 -16.16 -0.38
C GLN A 83 2.45 -14.89 -0.32
N ILE A 84 2.19 -14.21 -1.45
CA ILE A 84 1.26 -13.07 -1.47
C ILE A 84 -0.16 -13.58 -1.66
N ILE A 85 -1.05 -13.25 -0.72
CA ILE A 85 -2.45 -13.63 -0.81
C ILE A 85 -3.20 -12.53 -1.53
N VAL A 86 -3.70 -12.80 -2.73
CA VAL A 86 -4.62 -11.92 -3.46
C VAL A 86 -6.08 -12.23 -3.11
N GLY A 87 -6.90 -11.20 -2.95
CA GLY A 87 -8.31 -11.37 -2.63
C GLY A 87 -8.96 -10.10 -2.08
N THR A 88 -10.29 -10.08 -2.02
CA THR A 88 -11.06 -8.90 -1.60
C THR A 88 -10.88 -8.54 -0.13
N ALA A 89 -10.37 -9.45 0.70
CA ALA A 89 -9.98 -9.22 2.09
C ALA A 89 -8.48 -9.50 2.33
N ALA A 90 -7.66 -9.35 1.28
CA ALA A 90 -6.22 -9.61 1.32
C ALA A 90 -5.48 -8.55 0.47
N THR A 91 -4.62 -8.96 -0.46
CA THR A 91 -3.91 -8.02 -1.34
C THR A 91 -4.80 -7.50 -2.46
N GLY A 92 -4.88 -6.18 -2.57
CA GLY A 92 -5.74 -5.49 -3.53
C GLY A 92 -5.67 -3.98 -3.39
N TYR A 93 -6.48 -3.30 -4.19
CA TYR A 93 -6.50 -1.84 -4.31
C TYR A 93 -7.93 -1.31 -4.26
N THR A 94 -8.09 -0.01 -4.03
CA THR A 94 -9.40 0.66 -3.93
C THR A 94 -10.32 0.04 -2.89
N ALA A 95 -10.22 0.47 -1.65
CA ALA A 95 -11.15 0.03 -0.63
C ALA A 95 -12.58 0.54 -0.90
N THR A 96 -13.54 -0.37 -0.80
CA THR A 96 -14.98 -0.08 -0.77
C THR A 96 -15.52 -0.04 0.66
N ALA A 97 -14.81 -0.64 1.61
CA ALA A 97 -15.05 -0.53 3.04
C ALA A 97 -13.74 -0.69 3.84
N GLU A 98 -13.47 0.19 4.79
CA GLU A 98 -12.22 0.16 5.58
C GLU A 98 -12.22 -0.89 6.71
N GLY A 99 -13.40 -1.25 7.19
CA GLY A 99 -13.60 -1.97 8.45
C GLY A 99 -13.30 -1.11 9.68
N THR A 100 -13.65 -1.61 10.86
CA THR A 100 -13.33 -0.94 12.14
C THR A 100 -11.97 -1.43 12.64
N VAL A 101 -10.92 -0.70 12.30
CA VAL A 101 -9.55 -1.08 12.68
C VAL A 101 -9.35 -0.97 14.19
N THR A 102 -8.93 -2.06 14.83
CA THR A 102 -8.73 -2.15 16.29
C THR A 102 -7.26 -2.01 16.73
N ALA A 103 -6.31 -2.16 15.79
CA ALA A 103 -4.88 -2.02 16.04
C ALA A 103 -4.18 -1.44 14.80
N THR A 104 -3.36 -0.40 15.01
CA THR A 104 -2.56 0.24 13.97
C THR A 104 -1.13 0.49 14.44
N ARG A 105 -0.18 0.42 13.50
CA ARG A 105 1.18 0.93 13.67
C ARG A 105 1.54 1.83 12.49
N LEU A 106 1.94 3.05 12.78
CA LEU A 106 2.34 4.03 11.76
C LEU A 106 3.81 3.81 11.36
N PHE A 107 4.08 3.76 10.07
CA PHE A 107 5.44 3.69 9.53
C PHE A 107 5.88 5.01 8.88
N ASP A 108 4.98 5.70 8.20
CA ASP A 108 5.22 7.01 7.62
C ASP A 108 3.90 7.77 7.41
N ALA A 109 3.93 9.09 7.58
CA ALA A 109 2.80 9.97 7.27
C ALA A 109 3.31 11.27 6.66
N GLN A 110 2.69 11.71 5.56
CA GLN A 110 3.13 12.87 4.80
C GLN A 110 1.93 13.69 4.31
N LEU A 111 2.16 14.99 4.18
CA LEU A 111 1.31 15.87 3.37
C LEU A 111 1.97 16.01 2.00
N VAL A 112 1.41 15.34 1.00
CA VAL A 112 1.97 15.29 -0.36
C VAL A 112 1.30 16.35 -1.22
N GLN A 113 2.09 17.10 -1.96
CA GLN A 113 1.56 18.11 -2.87
C GLN A 113 0.77 17.44 -4.00
N PRO A 114 -0.36 18.02 -4.46
CA PRO A 114 -1.25 17.33 -5.39
C PRO A 114 -0.71 17.17 -6.83
N THR A 115 0.42 17.81 -7.14
CA THR A 115 1.19 17.64 -8.39
C THR A 115 2.55 16.96 -8.17
N GLY A 116 2.88 16.63 -6.92
CA GLY A 116 4.15 16.05 -6.53
C GLY A 116 4.09 14.53 -6.44
N GLY A 117 5.26 13.91 -6.44
CA GLY A 117 5.46 12.54 -5.99
C GLY A 117 6.18 12.52 -4.65
N TYR A 118 5.86 11.52 -3.84
CA TYR A 118 6.61 11.20 -2.64
C TYR A 118 7.12 9.76 -2.75
N VAL A 119 8.41 9.58 -2.46
CA VAL A 119 9.04 8.27 -2.39
C VAL A 119 9.91 8.24 -1.15
N LYS A 120 9.81 7.15 -0.38
CA LYS A 120 10.69 6.89 0.76
C LYS A 120 11.20 5.47 0.68
N GLN A 121 12.51 5.38 0.49
CA GLN A 121 13.27 4.17 0.68
C GLN A 121 13.82 4.13 2.11
N TRP A 122 13.66 3.00 2.78
CA TRP A 122 14.32 2.80 4.06
C TRP A 122 15.77 2.36 3.85
N PRO A 123 16.72 2.86 4.66
CA PRO A 123 18.08 2.35 4.61
C PRO A 123 18.11 0.92 5.13
N LEU A 124 19.06 0.14 4.58
CA LEU A 124 19.19 -1.28 4.90
C LEU A 124 19.31 -1.52 6.41
N GLY A 125 18.54 -2.49 6.91
CA GLY A 125 18.49 -2.86 8.32
C GLY A 125 17.66 -1.95 9.22
N ARG A 126 16.97 -0.95 8.66
CA ARG A 126 16.00 -0.10 9.38
C ARG A 126 14.62 -0.11 8.75
N GLU A 127 14.34 -1.10 7.91
CA GLU A 127 13.05 -1.29 7.26
C GLU A 127 11.98 -1.61 8.31
N PRO A 128 10.79 -1.01 8.23
CA PRO A 128 9.68 -1.43 9.04
C PRO A 128 9.28 -2.85 8.64
N VAL A 129 9.12 -3.71 9.64
CA VAL A 129 8.66 -5.10 9.47
C VAL A 129 7.17 -5.16 9.77
N VAL A 130 6.37 -5.66 8.83
CA VAL A 130 4.95 -5.95 9.01
C VAL A 130 4.79 -7.33 9.65
N ASN A 131 3.94 -7.46 10.67
CA ASN A 131 3.75 -8.75 11.33
C ASN A 131 2.92 -9.72 10.48
N HIS A 132 3.02 -11.00 10.84
CA HIS A 132 2.14 -12.04 10.34
C HIS A 132 0.69 -11.70 10.66
N ASP A 133 -0.23 -12.14 9.79
CA ASP A 133 -1.69 -11.88 9.89
C ASP A 133 -2.10 -10.39 9.97
N ALA A 134 -1.16 -9.48 9.73
CA ALA A 134 -1.40 -8.05 9.57
C ALA A 134 -1.48 -7.69 8.08
N ALA A 135 -2.01 -6.50 7.79
CA ALA A 135 -1.98 -5.93 6.46
C ALA A 135 -1.20 -4.62 6.46
N LEU A 136 -0.34 -4.45 5.46
CA LEU A 136 0.21 -3.14 5.12
C LEU A 136 -0.84 -2.38 4.31
N ARG A 137 -1.03 -1.09 4.61
CA ARG A 137 -1.94 -0.23 3.87
C ARG A 137 -1.31 1.12 3.57
N ILE A 138 -1.47 1.56 2.32
CA ILE A 138 -1.36 2.97 1.97
C ILE A 138 -2.76 3.57 2.08
N ARG A 139 -2.94 4.55 2.97
CA ARG A 139 -4.21 5.26 3.11
C ARG A 139 -4.07 6.72 2.72
N VAL A 140 -5.14 7.26 2.15
CA VAL A 140 -5.22 8.63 1.67
C VAL A 140 -6.48 9.29 2.21
N LEU A 141 -6.33 10.52 2.67
CA LEU A 141 -7.42 11.46 2.90
C LEU A 141 -7.16 12.69 2.03
N ALA A 142 -7.97 12.86 0.99
CA ALA A 142 -7.89 14.00 0.10
C ALA A 142 -8.99 15.02 0.45
N PRO A 143 -8.75 16.33 0.26
CA PRO A 143 -9.77 17.36 0.47
C PRO A 143 -10.88 17.33 -0.60
N VAL A 144 -10.58 16.72 -1.75
CA VAL A 144 -11.47 16.48 -2.89
C VAL A 144 -11.03 15.19 -3.58
N ASP A 145 -11.94 14.51 -4.26
CA ASP A 145 -11.60 13.31 -5.02
C ASP A 145 -10.63 13.66 -6.17
N VAL A 146 -9.50 12.96 -6.19
CA VAL A 146 -8.44 13.03 -7.22
C VAL A 146 -7.96 11.61 -7.49
N ASP A 147 -7.23 11.38 -8.57
CA ASP A 147 -6.63 10.07 -8.77
C ASP A 147 -5.20 10.03 -8.19
N CYS A 148 -4.82 8.85 -7.69
CA CYS A 148 -3.47 8.60 -7.21
C CYS A 148 -2.88 7.33 -7.83
N GLU A 149 -1.57 7.33 -7.98
CA GLU A 149 -0.77 6.15 -8.25
C GLU A 149 0.06 5.87 -7.00
N CYS A 150 0.06 4.62 -6.53
CA CYS A 150 0.86 4.23 -5.37
C CYS A 150 1.43 2.83 -5.52
N TYR A 151 2.53 2.59 -4.82
CA TYR A 151 3.22 1.30 -4.80
C TYR A 151 3.93 1.06 -3.47
N VAL A 152 4.24 -0.21 -3.21
CA VAL A 152 5.18 -0.62 -2.17
C VAL A 152 6.18 -1.61 -2.76
N GLU A 153 7.42 -1.52 -2.32
CA GLU A 153 8.42 -2.57 -2.50
C GLU A 153 8.62 -3.33 -1.19
N ILE A 154 8.46 -4.64 -1.25
CA ILE A 154 8.63 -5.53 -0.09
C ILE A 154 9.72 -6.59 -0.31
N GLU A 155 10.36 -6.97 0.79
CA GLU A 155 11.27 -8.11 0.94
C GLU A 155 10.59 -9.15 1.84
N LEU A 156 10.58 -10.41 1.39
CA LEU A 156 9.95 -11.56 2.03
C LEU A 156 10.99 -12.44 2.73
#